data_AF-A0A7W0J6W3-F1
#
_entry.id   AF-A0A7W0J6W3-F1
#
_cell.length_a   1.000
_cell.length_b   1.000
_cell.length_c   1.000
_cell.angle_alpha   90.00
_cell.angle_beta   90.00
_cell.angle_gamma   90.00
#
_symmetry.space_group_name_H-M   'P 1'
#
loop_
_entity.id
_entity.type
_entity.pdbx_description
1 polymer ?
#
loop_
_entity_poly.entity_id
_entity_poly.type
_entity_poly.pdbx_seq_one_letter_code
_entity_poly.pdbx_strand_id
1 'polypeptide(L)'
;MKPVLPSSAIRWVDPPESPLPGDLTSMLNLPELVLRILQRQGMHSSADAHAFMDYQAYTPASPYELDDMDKGIERTLRAIMGGELIGVWGDFDVDGQTATATLVSVLRKVGAKVVYHVPVRGPESHGIKLDVLQKFVKQGITLLITCDTGISEVNQVAWAQTQGIDVIITDHHTLPEVLPQAFAVINPQRLAADHPLRPLPGVGVACKFAEALLDRFNQADEARSLHDLAALGIIADIADLH
;
A
#
# COMPACT_ATOMS: atom_id res chain seq x y z
N MET A 1 -17.25 -29.74 -39.85
CA MET A 1 -16.92 -28.29 -39.89
C MET A 1 -16.97 -27.76 -38.47
N LYS A 2 -15.87 -27.22 -37.94
CA LYS A 2 -15.91 -26.49 -36.65
C LYS A 2 -16.63 -25.16 -36.88
N PRO A 3 -17.55 -24.74 -35.99
CA PRO A 3 -18.22 -23.46 -36.13
C PRO A 3 -17.18 -22.34 -35.95
N VAL A 4 -17.08 -21.46 -36.94
CA VAL A 4 -16.33 -20.20 -36.85
C VAL A 4 -17.17 -19.30 -35.95
N LEU A 5 -16.67 -19.02 -34.74
CA LEU A 5 -17.28 -18.01 -33.87
C LEU A 5 -17.25 -16.66 -34.63
N PRO A 6 -18.34 -15.87 -34.62
CA PRO A 6 -18.32 -14.55 -35.22
C PRO A 6 -17.24 -13.73 -34.51
N SER A 7 -16.31 -13.13 -35.28
CA SER A 7 -15.41 -12.13 -34.73
C SER A 7 -16.28 -11.05 -34.11
N SER A 8 -16.26 -10.87 -32.79
CA SER A 8 -16.84 -9.69 -32.18
C SER A 8 -16.20 -8.49 -32.89
N ALA A 9 -17.02 -7.71 -33.60
CA ALA A 9 -16.51 -6.57 -34.35
C ALA A 9 -15.83 -5.62 -33.37
N ILE A 10 -14.52 -5.47 -33.50
CA ILE A 10 -13.75 -4.52 -32.69
C ILE A 10 -14.34 -3.13 -32.99
N ARG A 11 -14.89 -2.49 -31.96
CA ARG A 11 -15.42 -1.13 -32.06
C ARG A 11 -14.29 -0.16 -31.73
N TRP A 12 -13.83 0.57 -32.73
CA TRP A 12 -12.98 1.74 -32.52
C TRP A 12 -13.82 2.87 -31.94
N VAL A 13 -13.32 3.52 -30.88
CA VAL A 13 -13.98 4.64 -30.22
C VAL A 13 -12.98 5.78 -30.16
N ASP A 14 -13.29 6.87 -30.84
CA ASP A 14 -12.51 8.09 -30.69
C ASP A 14 -12.80 8.72 -29.32
N PRO A 15 -11.76 9.13 -28.57
CA PRO A 15 -11.94 9.83 -27.32
C PRO A 15 -12.65 11.18 -27.55
N PRO A 16 -13.51 11.62 -26.62
CA PRO A 16 -14.26 12.85 -26.77
C PRO A 16 -13.32 14.07 -26.92
N GLU A 17 -13.74 15.03 -27.74
CA GLU A 17 -13.02 16.30 -27.88
C GLU A 17 -13.44 17.27 -26.77
N SER A 18 -12.47 17.61 -25.92
CA SER A 18 -12.56 18.69 -24.94
C SER A 18 -11.61 19.84 -25.32
N PRO A 19 -11.96 21.10 -25.04
CA PRO A 19 -11.01 22.20 -25.13
C PRO A 19 -9.83 21.96 -24.21
N LEU A 20 -8.61 22.25 -24.70
CA LEU A 20 -7.42 22.19 -23.86
C LEU A 20 -7.45 23.35 -22.84
N PRO A 21 -7.11 23.08 -21.55
CA PRO A 21 -6.88 24.13 -20.57
C PRO A 21 -5.86 25.15 -21.08
N GLY A 22 -6.17 26.44 -20.96
CA GLY A 22 -5.30 27.51 -21.43
C GLY A 22 -3.94 27.53 -20.73
N ASP A 23 -3.88 27.06 -19.49
CA ASP A 23 -2.63 26.90 -18.75
C ASP A 23 -1.71 25.84 -19.40
N LEU A 24 -2.25 24.67 -19.76
CA LEU A 24 -1.49 23.62 -20.45
C LEU A 24 -0.93 24.11 -21.79
N THR A 25 -1.70 24.86 -22.57
CA THR A 25 -1.25 25.34 -23.90
C THR A 25 -0.25 26.48 -23.83
N SER A 26 -0.31 27.31 -22.78
CA SER A 26 0.57 28.49 -22.64
C SER A 26 1.86 28.19 -21.89
N MET A 27 1.83 27.27 -20.91
CA MET A 27 2.97 26.95 -20.05
C MET A 27 3.77 25.75 -20.54
N LEU A 28 3.17 24.81 -21.27
CA LEU A 28 3.88 23.65 -21.83
C LEU A 28 4.14 23.85 -23.32
N ASN A 29 5.42 23.91 -23.69
CA ASN A 29 5.84 23.92 -25.10
C ASN A 29 5.84 22.50 -25.69
N LEU A 30 4.67 21.87 -25.73
CA LEU A 30 4.46 20.50 -26.23
C LEU A 30 3.48 20.47 -27.42
N PRO A 31 3.59 19.48 -28.33
CA PRO A 31 2.62 19.30 -29.39
C PRO A 31 1.19 19.12 -28.85
N GLU A 32 0.19 19.67 -29.55
CA GLU A 32 -1.22 19.61 -29.13
C GLU A 32 -1.70 18.17 -28.85
N LEU A 33 -1.23 17.19 -29.64
CA LEU A 33 -1.52 15.78 -29.42
C LEU A 33 -1.09 15.30 -28.02
N VAL A 34 0.09 15.73 -27.54
CA VAL A 34 0.61 15.38 -26.21
C VAL A 34 -0.24 16.04 -25.13
N LEU A 35 -0.58 17.32 -25.29
CA LEU A 35 -1.46 18.03 -24.35
C LEU A 35 -2.83 17.36 -24.22
N ARG A 36 -3.39 16.87 -25.33
CA ARG A 36 -4.66 16.12 -25.34
C ARG A 36 -4.54 14.77 -24.67
N ILE A 37 -3.40 14.08 -24.80
CA ILE A 37 -3.13 12.83 -24.08
C ILE A 37 -3.05 13.11 -22.57
N LEU A 38 -2.31 14.12 -22.14
CA LEU A 38 -2.21 14.52 -20.73
C LEU A 38 -3.58 14.87 -20.13
N GLN A 39 -4.40 15.66 -20.84
CA GLN A 39 -5.76 15.99 -20.41
C GLN A 39 -6.62 14.72 -20.23
N ARG A 40 -6.48 13.73 -21.11
CA ARG A 40 -7.22 12.46 -21.03
C ARG A 40 -6.75 11.56 -19.89
N GLN A 41 -5.51 11.74 -19.44
CA GLN A 41 -4.97 11.09 -18.24
C GLN A 41 -5.33 11.85 -16.94
N GLY A 42 -6.19 12.87 -17.00
CA GLY A 42 -6.64 13.63 -15.83
C GLY A 42 -5.75 14.82 -15.46
N MET A 43 -4.70 15.11 -16.23
CA MET A 43 -3.83 16.27 -15.98
C MET A 43 -4.50 17.53 -16.51
N HIS A 44 -5.00 18.38 -15.61
CA HIS A 44 -5.79 19.56 -15.97
C HIS A 44 -5.05 20.88 -15.79
N SER A 45 -3.88 20.87 -15.15
CA SER A 45 -2.98 22.01 -15.04
C SER A 45 -1.57 21.68 -15.52
N SER A 46 -0.81 22.71 -15.85
CA SER A 46 0.62 22.58 -16.17
C SER A 46 1.40 22.03 -14.99
N ALA A 47 1.02 22.34 -13.74
CA ALA A 47 1.65 21.78 -12.55
C ALA A 47 1.47 20.26 -12.48
N ASP A 48 0.23 19.76 -12.66
CA ASP A 48 -0.06 18.32 -12.63
C ASP A 48 0.70 17.59 -13.76
N ALA A 49 0.69 18.16 -14.97
CA ALA A 49 1.39 17.60 -16.11
C ALA A 49 2.92 17.54 -15.90
N HIS A 50 3.53 18.59 -15.31
CA HIS A 50 4.96 18.56 -14.99
C HIS A 50 5.27 17.50 -13.93
N ALA A 51 4.47 17.42 -12.85
CA ALA A 51 4.66 16.42 -11.80
C ALA A 51 4.50 14.98 -12.33
N PHE A 52 3.63 14.76 -13.32
CA PHE A 52 3.45 13.48 -13.99
C PHE A 52 4.66 13.09 -14.87
N MET A 53 5.22 14.05 -15.61
CA MET A 53 6.32 13.79 -16.55
C MET A 53 7.71 13.78 -15.88
N ASP A 54 7.88 14.49 -14.76
CA ASP A 54 9.13 14.62 -14.04
C ASP A 54 8.94 14.29 -12.55
N TYR A 55 9.50 13.14 -12.14
CA TYR A 55 9.43 12.68 -10.74
C TYR A 55 10.08 13.66 -9.75
N GLN A 56 10.96 14.56 -10.20
CA GLN A 56 11.56 15.59 -9.35
C GLN A 56 10.59 16.72 -9.01
N ALA A 57 9.56 16.91 -9.85
CA ALA A 57 8.48 17.86 -9.62
C ALA A 57 7.30 17.23 -8.84
N TYR A 58 7.29 15.91 -8.67
CA TYR A 58 6.27 15.20 -7.89
C TYR A 58 6.46 15.43 -6.39
N THR A 59 5.38 15.86 -5.72
CA THR A 59 5.33 15.95 -4.26
C THR A 59 4.43 14.82 -3.73
N PRO A 60 4.99 13.82 -3.03
CA PRO A 60 4.19 12.73 -2.49
C PRO A 60 3.28 13.24 -1.36
N ALA A 61 2.08 12.68 -1.28
CA ALA A 61 1.20 12.89 -0.13
C ALA A 61 1.83 12.33 1.16
N SER A 62 1.54 12.98 2.28
CA SER A 62 2.11 12.63 3.58
C SER A 62 1.63 11.26 4.03
N PRO A 63 2.49 10.41 4.65
CA PRO A 63 2.02 9.15 5.22
C PRO A 63 0.98 9.35 6.33
N TYR A 64 0.98 10.50 7.00
CA TYR A 64 0.02 10.84 8.06
C TYR A 64 -1.37 11.22 7.54
N GLU A 65 -1.55 11.31 6.21
CA GLU A 65 -2.89 11.40 5.60
C GLU A 65 -3.63 10.06 5.62
N LEU A 66 -2.92 8.93 5.84
CA LEU A 66 -3.57 7.64 6.09
C LEU A 66 -4.10 7.59 7.53
N ASP A 67 -5.38 7.27 7.65
CA ASP A 67 -6.03 7.06 8.94
C ASP A 67 -5.23 6.07 9.83
N ASP A 68 -5.20 6.35 11.14
CA ASP A 68 -4.48 5.57 12.15
C ASP A 68 -2.96 5.45 11.97
N MET A 69 -2.34 6.14 11.00
CA MET A 69 -0.88 6.10 10.81
C MET A 69 -0.13 6.51 12.09
N ASP A 70 -0.43 7.67 12.66
CA ASP A 70 0.16 8.14 13.92
C ASP A 70 0.05 7.10 15.04
N LYS A 71 -1.15 6.52 15.17
CA LYS A 71 -1.46 5.52 16.21
C LYS A 71 -0.62 4.26 16.03
N GLY A 72 -0.50 3.75 14.80
CA GLY A 72 0.33 2.60 14.47
C GLY A 72 1.82 2.85 14.72
N ILE A 73 2.33 4.01 14.30
CA ILE A 73 3.73 4.39 14.49
C ILE A 73 4.06 4.53 15.98
N GLU A 74 3.22 5.20 16.78
CA GLU A 74 3.43 5.33 18.23
C GLU A 74 3.45 3.98 18.95
N ARG A 75 2.59 3.03 18.56
CA ARG A 75 2.63 1.68 19.13
C ARG A 75 3.90 0.92 18.74
N THR A 76 4.35 1.11 17.51
CA THR A 76 5.55 0.47 16.98
C THR A 76 6.81 1.01 17.66
N LEU A 77 6.90 2.32 17.86
CA LEU A 77 7.98 2.94 18.63
C LEU A 77 8.03 2.44 20.08
N ARG A 78 6.88 2.31 20.74
CA ARG A 78 6.81 1.70 22.08
C ARG A 78 7.36 0.27 22.10
N ALA A 79 7.01 -0.56 21.11
CA ALA A 79 7.55 -1.91 20.99
C ALA A 79 9.08 -1.90 20.82
N ILE A 80 9.59 -1.02 19.94
CA ILE A 80 11.03 -0.89 19.67
C ILE A 80 11.77 -0.47 20.94
N MET A 81 11.31 0.59 21.62
CA MET A 81 11.93 1.10 22.85
C MET A 81 11.83 0.10 24.02
N GLY A 82 10.73 -0.65 24.11
CA GLY A 82 10.54 -1.70 25.10
C GLY A 82 11.31 -2.99 24.81
N GLY A 83 11.95 -3.10 23.65
CA GLY A 83 12.64 -4.32 23.22
C GLY A 83 11.70 -5.51 23.01
N GLU A 84 10.43 -5.23 22.71
CA GLU A 84 9.38 -6.19 22.37
C GLU A 84 9.71 -6.94 21.08
N LEU A 85 9.18 -8.17 20.94
CA LEU A 85 9.23 -8.90 19.68
C LEU A 85 8.04 -8.49 18.80
N ILE A 86 8.34 -7.97 17.62
CA ILE A 86 7.35 -7.58 16.61
C ILE A 86 7.22 -8.72 15.59
N GLY A 87 5.98 -9.11 15.31
CA GLY A 87 5.65 -10.03 14.21
C GLY A 87 5.15 -9.26 13.00
N VAL A 88 5.71 -9.52 11.82
CA VAL A 88 5.17 -9.05 10.53
C VAL A 88 4.42 -10.19 9.84
N TRP A 89 3.19 -9.96 9.39
CA TRP A 89 2.40 -10.95 8.66
C TRP A 89 2.04 -10.44 7.27
N GLY A 90 2.59 -11.06 6.23
CA GLY A 90 2.36 -10.68 4.85
C GLY A 90 1.31 -11.52 4.12
N ASP A 91 1.22 -11.30 2.81
CA ASP A 91 0.58 -12.21 1.87
C ASP A 91 1.58 -12.95 0.97
N PHE A 92 1.12 -14.03 0.34
CA PHE A 92 1.93 -14.94 -0.46
C PHE A 92 2.32 -14.41 -1.83
N ASP A 93 1.62 -13.41 -2.38
CA ASP A 93 1.88 -12.92 -3.73
C ASP A 93 3.06 -11.93 -3.75
N VAL A 94 3.27 -11.24 -4.89
CA VAL A 94 4.42 -10.34 -5.03
C VAL A 94 4.24 -9.06 -4.23
N ASP A 95 3.02 -8.54 -4.12
CA ASP A 95 2.75 -7.34 -3.34
C ASP A 95 2.98 -7.63 -1.85
N GLY A 96 2.36 -8.69 -1.33
CA GLY A 96 2.53 -9.10 0.07
C GLY A 96 3.96 -9.48 0.44
N GLN A 97 4.70 -10.13 -0.45
CA GLN A 97 6.12 -10.45 -0.20
C GLN A 97 7.02 -9.21 -0.20
N THR A 98 6.81 -8.28 -1.13
CA THR A 98 7.58 -7.02 -1.18
C THR A 98 7.21 -6.08 -0.02
N ALA A 99 5.93 -6.04 0.38
CA ALA A 99 5.47 -5.34 1.57
C ALA A 99 6.10 -5.91 2.85
N THR A 100 6.15 -7.24 2.97
CA THR A 100 6.82 -7.93 4.09
C THR A 100 8.30 -7.58 4.13
N ALA A 101 9.00 -7.69 3.00
CA ALA A 101 10.42 -7.37 2.90
C ALA A 101 10.69 -5.90 3.29
N THR A 102 9.83 -4.99 2.87
CA THR A 102 9.90 -3.55 3.19
C THR A 102 9.80 -3.31 4.69
N LEU A 103 8.73 -3.79 5.34
CA LEU A 103 8.54 -3.60 6.78
C LEU A 103 9.63 -4.27 7.61
N VAL A 104 9.99 -5.51 7.29
CA VAL A 104 11.03 -6.25 8.02
C VAL A 104 12.38 -5.55 7.90
N SER A 105 12.73 -5.03 6.72
CA SER A 105 13.99 -4.32 6.50
C SER A 105 14.07 -3.05 7.33
N VAL A 106 13.01 -2.24 7.33
CA VAL A 106 12.96 -0.97 8.06
C VAL A 106 12.95 -1.18 9.56
N LEU A 107 12.11 -2.10 10.05
CA LEU A 107 12.05 -2.44 11.48
C LEU A 107 13.42 -2.92 11.98
N ARG A 108 14.10 -3.80 11.23
CA ARG A 108 15.46 -4.24 11.60
C ARG A 108 16.48 -3.10 11.56
N LYS A 109 16.39 -2.21 10.56
CA LYS A 109 17.26 -1.03 10.42
C LYS A 109 17.18 -0.11 11.64
N VAL A 110 15.98 0.11 12.18
CA VAL A 110 15.76 0.95 13.37
C VAL A 110 15.95 0.17 14.70
N GLY A 111 16.50 -1.05 14.64
CA GLY A 111 16.88 -1.82 15.82
C GLY A 111 15.78 -2.67 16.45
N ALA A 112 14.64 -2.86 15.78
CA ALA A 112 13.56 -3.70 16.29
C ALA A 112 13.93 -5.20 16.28
N LYS A 113 13.37 -5.97 17.21
CA LYS A 113 13.38 -7.43 17.16
C LYS A 113 12.18 -7.88 16.31
N VAL A 114 12.44 -8.56 15.20
CA VAL A 114 11.40 -8.88 14.20
C VAL A 114 11.45 -10.34 13.80
N VAL A 115 10.28 -10.98 13.87
CA VAL A 115 9.97 -12.24 13.17
C VAL A 115 8.90 -11.96 12.13
N TYR A 116 8.80 -12.80 11.10
CA TYR A 116 7.81 -12.62 10.05
C TYR A 116 7.19 -13.94 9.62
N HIS A 117 6.00 -13.86 9.05
CA HIS A 117 5.31 -14.97 8.40
C HIS A 117 4.78 -14.52 7.05
N VAL A 118 5.05 -15.32 6.02
CA VAL A 118 4.43 -15.21 4.70
C VAL A 118 3.69 -16.51 4.47
N PRO A 119 2.36 -16.48 4.28
CA PRO A 119 1.57 -17.70 4.07
C PRO A 119 2.07 -18.51 2.88
N VAL A 120 2.06 -19.84 3.00
CA VAL A 120 2.24 -20.71 1.84
C VAL A 120 0.88 -20.95 1.20
N ARG A 121 0.64 -20.39 0.00
CA ARG A 121 -0.68 -20.37 -0.68
C ARG A 121 -1.42 -21.72 -0.67
N GLY A 122 -0.72 -22.82 -0.94
CA GLY A 122 -1.32 -24.16 -1.00
C GLY A 122 -2.00 -24.59 0.32
N PRO A 123 -1.24 -24.74 1.43
CA PRO A 123 -1.80 -25.16 2.71
C PRO A 123 -2.49 -24.06 3.52
N GLU A 124 -2.18 -22.79 3.28
CA GLU A 124 -2.62 -21.66 4.13
C GLU A 124 -3.63 -20.74 3.45
N SER A 125 -3.68 -20.70 2.12
CA SER A 125 -4.44 -19.71 1.34
C SER A 125 -3.95 -18.27 1.56
N HIS A 126 -4.73 -17.28 1.12
CA HIS A 126 -4.61 -15.86 1.49
C HIS A 126 -5.03 -15.65 2.95
N GLY A 127 -4.57 -14.56 3.55
CA GLY A 127 -5.10 -14.07 4.82
C GLY A 127 -4.39 -14.61 6.05
N ILE A 128 -5.11 -14.57 7.17
CA ILE A 128 -4.59 -15.02 8.47
C ILE A 128 -5.27 -16.31 8.86
N LYS A 129 -4.58 -17.43 8.68
CA LYS A 129 -5.07 -18.72 9.15
C LYS A 129 -4.86 -18.86 10.66
N LEU A 130 -5.95 -19.01 11.41
CA LEU A 130 -5.92 -18.95 12.88
C LEU A 130 -4.98 -19.97 13.53
N ASP A 131 -4.91 -21.21 13.03
CA ASP A 131 -4.02 -22.24 13.60
C ASP A 131 -2.54 -21.94 13.36
N VAL A 132 -2.22 -21.24 12.27
CA VAL A 132 -0.87 -20.76 11.97
C VAL A 132 -0.54 -19.55 12.83
N LEU A 133 -1.48 -18.59 12.95
CA LEU A 133 -1.34 -17.45 13.85
C LEU A 133 -1.07 -17.92 15.29
N GLN A 134 -1.84 -18.89 15.78
CA GLN A 134 -1.64 -19.51 17.09
C GLN A 134 -0.25 -20.10 17.31
N LYS A 135 0.38 -20.63 16.26
CA LYS A 135 1.77 -21.12 16.32
C LYS A 135 2.77 -19.96 16.25
N PHE A 136 2.51 -19.00 15.38
CA PHE A 136 3.37 -17.83 15.17
C PHE A 136 3.51 -17.01 16.45
N VAL A 137 2.42 -16.75 17.17
CA VAL A 137 2.44 -15.94 18.40
C VAL A 137 3.16 -16.62 19.57
N LYS A 138 3.34 -17.95 19.55
CA LYS A 138 4.11 -18.67 20.60
C LYS A 138 5.58 -18.28 20.63
N GLN A 139 6.07 -17.57 19.61
CA GLN A 139 7.39 -16.96 19.62
C GLN A 139 7.51 -15.79 20.63
N GLY A 140 6.39 -15.36 21.23
CA GLY A 140 6.36 -14.26 22.20
C GLY A 140 6.24 -12.88 21.57
N ILE A 141 5.61 -12.80 20.38
CA ILE A 141 5.30 -11.49 19.79
C ILE A 141 4.27 -10.77 20.68
N THR A 142 4.40 -9.46 20.79
CA THR A 142 3.49 -8.58 21.56
C THR A 142 2.86 -7.49 20.70
N LEU A 143 3.38 -7.33 19.48
CA LEU A 143 2.84 -6.51 18.41
C LEU A 143 2.82 -7.32 17.12
N LEU A 144 1.68 -7.37 16.45
CA LEU A 144 1.52 -7.92 15.10
C LEU A 144 1.26 -6.77 14.13
N ILE A 145 2.06 -6.66 13.08
CA ILE A 145 1.85 -5.72 11.97
C ILE A 145 1.55 -6.55 10.72
N THR A 146 0.36 -6.42 10.15
CA THR A 146 0.03 -7.08 8.88
C THR A 146 0.41 -6.18 7.72
N CYS A 147 0.75 -6.75 6.58
CA CYS A 147 0.96 -6.04 5.31
C CYS A 147 0.29 -6.80 4.16
N ASP A 148 -0.45 -6.06 3.32
CA ASP A 148 -1.21 -6.61 2.20
C ASP A 148 -2.29 -7.64 2.61
N THR A 149 -2.69 -7.61 3.88
CA THR A 149 -3.74 -8.48 4.39
C THR A 149 -4.23 -8.00 5.75
N GLY A 150 -5.30 -8.61 6.25
CA GLY A 150 -5.81 -8.40 7.61
C GLY A 150 -7.12 -7.61 7.69
N ILE A 151 -7.48 -6.79 6.68
CA ILE A 151 -8.68 -5.93 6.77
C ILE A 151 -9.98 -6.74 6.88
N SER A 152 -9.98 -7.99 6.40
CA SER A 152 -11.13 -8.90 6.51
C SER A 152 -11.03 -9.88 7.69
N GLU A 153 -9.95 -9.86 8.47
CA GLU A 153 -9.60 -10.90 9.45
C GLU A 153 -10.13 -10.61 10.86
N VAL A 154 -11.44 -10.30 10.95
CA VAL A 154 -12.10 -9.84 12.18
C VAL A 154 -11.86 -10.79 13.36
N ASN A 155 -12.04 -12.10 13.13
CA ASN A 155 -11.96 -13.09 14.20
C ASN A 155 -10.52 -13.32 14.67
N GLN A 156 -9.56 -13.28 13.76
CA GLN A 156 -8.16 -13.52 14.03
C GLN A 156 -7.52 -12.34 14.74
N VAL A 157 -7.88 -11.12 14.34
CA VAL A 157 -7.50 -9.89 15.03
C VAL A 157 -8.10 -9.87 16.44
N ALA A 158 -9.39 -10.16 16.58
CA ALA A 158 -10.04 -10.25 17.89
C ALA A 158 -9.35 -11.30 18.78
N TRP A 159 -9.07 -12.48 18.23
CA TRP A 159 -8.35 -13.54 18.94
C TRP A 159 -6.97 -13.07 19.40
N ALA A 160 -6.16 -12.46 18.53
CA ALA A 160 -4.84 -11.95 18.89
C ALA A 160 -4.90 -10.95 20.06
N GLN A 161 -5.89 -10.06 20.04
CA GLN A 161 -6.09 -9.11 21.15
C GLN A 161 -6.48 -9.78 22.46
N THR A 162 -7.27 -10.86 22.43
CA THR A 162 -7.54 -11.64 23.67
C THR A 162 -6.27 -12.27 24.26
N GLN A 163 -5.22 -12.42 23.45
CA GLN A 163 -3.90 -12.89 23.90
C GLN A 163 -2.98 -11.75 24.36
N GLY A 164 -3.48 -10.50 24.40
CA GLY A 164 -2.70 -9.32 24.77
C GLY A 164 -1.75 -8.85 23.66
N ILE A 165 -2.01 -9.23 22.41
CA ILE A 165 -1.20 -8.83 21.25
C ILE A 165 -1.93 -7.70 20.54
N ASP A 166 -1.29 -6.53 20.49
CA ASP A 166 -1.80 -5.43 19.68
C ASP A 166 -1.62 -5.75 18.20
N VAL A 167 -2.60 -5.40 17.38
CA VAL A 167 -2.57 -5.63 15.93
C VAL A 167 -2.65 -4.30 15.19
N ILE A 168 -1.69 -4.04 14.31
CA ILE A 168 -1.71 -2.95 13.34
C ILE A 168 -1.95 -3.58 11.98
N ILE A 169 -3.02 -3.16 11.31
CA ILE A 169 -3.32 -3.60 9.96
C ILE A 169 -2.74 -2.58 8.99
N THR A 170 -1.89 -3.02 8.05
CA THR A 170 -1.55 -2.25 6.85
C THR A 170 -2.02 -3.05 5.64
N ASP A 171 -3.01 -2.53 4.92
CA ASP A 171 -3.73 -3.28 3.88
C ASP A 171 -4.33 -2.30 2.87
N HIS A 172 -4.71 -2.76 1.68
CA HIS A 172 -5.34 -1.98 0.61
C HIS A 172 -6.64 -2.58 0.08
N HIS A 173 -6.97 -3.80 0.49
CA HIS A 173 -8.17 -4.51 0.06
C HIS A 173 -9.45 -3.74 0.41
N THR A 174 -10.52 -4.06 -0.33
CA THR A 174 -11.86 -3.47 -0.12
C THR A 174 -12.32 -3.66 1.32
N LEU A 175 -12.87 -2.60 1.90
CA LEU A 175 -13.37 -2.61 3.28
C LEU A 175 -14.59 -3.54 3.40
N PRO A 176 -14.60 -4.50 4.34
CA PRO A 176 -15.79 -5.29 4.66
C PRO A 176 -16.82 -4.45 5.43
N GLU A 177 -18.05 -4.96 5.56
CA GLU A 177 -19.12 -4.32 6.36
C GLU A 177 -18.72 -4.12 7.83
N VAL A 178 -17.93 -5.04 8.37
CA VAL A 178 -17.44 -5.02 9.76
C VAL A 178 -15.92 -5.00 9.73
N LEU A 179 -15.32 -3.89 10.18
CA LEU A 179 -13.88 -3.78 10.32
C LEU A 179 -13.38 -4.55 11.55
N PRO A 180 -12.18 -5.17 11.49
CA PRO A 180 -11.52 -5.73 12.64
C PRO A 180 -11.28 -4.65 13.71
N GLN A 181 -11.48 -5.00 14.98
CA GLN A 181 -11.21 -4.09 16.10
C GLN A 181 -9.71 -3.98 16.40
N ALA A 182 -8.86 -3.80 15.39
CA ALA A 182 -7.41 -3.72 15.53
C ALA A 182 -6.96 -2.50 16.36
N PHE A 183 -5.72 -2.52 16.85
CA PHE A 183 -5.12 -1.36 17.51
C PHE A 183 -5.04 -0.18 16.52
N ALA A 184 -4.66 -0.42 15.26
CA ALA A 184 -4.69 0.58 14.18
C ALA A 184 -5.09 -0.10 12.87
N VAL A 185 -5.86 0.60 12.02
CA VAL A 185 -6.29 0.10 10.71
C VAL A 185 -5.86 1.08 9.62
N ILE A 186 -4.68 0.87 9.05
CA ILE A 186 -4.10 1.73 8.03
C ILE A 186 -4.47 1.14 6.66
N ASN A 187 -5.53 1.67 6.06
CA ASN A 187 -5.98 1.23 4.74
C ASN A 187 -6.46 2.43 3.88
N PRO A 188 -5.88 2.64 2.68
CA PRO A 188 -6.18 3.79 1.82
C PRO A 188 -7.62 3.81 1.30
N GLN A 189 -8.34 2.69 1.30
CA GLN A 189 -9.76 2.64 0.94
C GLN A 189 -10.66 3.40 1.92
N ARG A 190 -10.16 3.74 3.11
CA ARG A 190 -10.84 4.60 4.10
C ARG A 190 -10.85 6.09 3.71
N LEU A 191 -9.98 6.50 2.78
CA LEU A 191 -9.85 7.90 2.36
C LEU A 191 -11.00 8.32 1.44
N ALA A 192 -10.97 9.56 0.94
CA ALA A 192 -11.87 9.99 -0.13
C ALA A 192 -11.57 9.23 -1.44
N ALA A 193 -12.54 9.13 -2.35
CA ALA A 193 -12.41 8.37 -3.60
C ALA A 193 -11.30 8.93 -4.53
N ASP A 194 -11.08 10.24 -4.46
CA ASP A 194 -10.14 11.03 -5.25
C ASP A 194 -8.80 11.28 -4.53
N HIS A 195 -8.58 10.68 -3.36
CA HIS A 195 -7.35 10.89 -2.61
C HIS A 195 -6.14 10.22 -3.30
N PRO A 196 -4.98 10.88 -3.42
CA PRO A 196 -3.81 10.35 -4.15
C PRO A 196 -3.22 9.07 -3.55
N LEU A 197 -3.42 8.85 -2.24
CA LEU A 197 -3.01 7.60 -1.57
C LEU A 197 -4.01 6.45 -1.72
N ARG A 198 -5.26 6.72 -2.17
CA ARG A 198 -6.31 5.69 -2.30
C ARG A 198 -5.89 4.47 -3.15
N PRO A 199 -5.22 4.63 -4.31
CA PRO A 199 -4.87 3.51 -5.18
C PRO A 199 -3.64 2.73 -4.71
N LEU A 200 -3.00 3.09 -3.59
CA LEU A 200 -1.80 2.39 -3.13
C LEU A 200 -2.10 0.92 -2.84
N PRO A 201 -1.30 -0.02 -3.36
CA PRO A 201 -1.37 -1.42 -2.99
C PRO A 201 -0.69 -1.67 -1.65
N GLY A 202 -0.71 -2.90 -1.16
CA GLY A 202 -0.13 -3.32 0.11
C GLY A 202 1.32 -2.88 0.30
N VAL A 203 2.20 -3.03 -0.70
CA VAL A 203 3.58 -2.51 -0.62
C VAL A 203 3.64 -0.99 -0.55
N GLY A 204 2.71 -0.30 -1.21
CA GLY A 204 2.60 1.17 -1.16
C GLY A 204 2.25 1.66 0.24
N VAL A 205 1.30 1.00 0.91
CA VAL A 205 0.95 1.27 2.31
C VAL A 205 2.11 0.95 3.23
N ALA A 206 2.80 -0.18 3.02
CA ALA A 206 4.01 -0.54 3.77
C ALA A 206 5.15 0.48 3.61
N CYS A 207 5.33 1.05 2.42
CA CYS A 207 6.29 2.12 2.17
C CYS A 207 5.91 3.41 2.90
N LYS A 208 4.62 3.78 2.94
CA LYS A 208 4.15 4.94 3.72
C LYS A 208 4.34 4.74 5.22
N PHE A 209 4.10 3.52 5.71
CA PHE A 209 4.40 3.15 7.09
C PHE A 209 5.90 3.23 7.39
N ALA A 210 6.74 2.73 6.48
CA ALA A 210 8.20 2.81 6.58
C ALA A 210 8.70 4.26 6.58
N GLU A 211 8.17 5.12 5.72
CA GLU A 211 8.46 6.55 5.65
C GLU A 211 8.16 7.22 6.99
N ALA A 212 6.94 7.03 7.52
CA ALA A 212 6.54 7.59 8.82
C ALA A 212 7.40 7.03 9.96
N LEU A 213 7.75 5.74 9.94
CA LEU A 213 8.61 5.16 10.98
C LEU A 213 10.03 5.73 10.92
N LEU A 214 10.65 5.81 9.74
CA LEU A 214 12.01 6.33 9.56
C LEU A 214 12.11 7.82 9.87
N ASP A 215 11.06 8.59 9.60
CA ASP A 215 10.98 10.01 9.97
C ASP A 215 11.17 10.21 11.49
N ARG A 216 10.65 9.29 12.31
CA ARG A 216 10.84 9.30 13.77
C ARG A 216 12.27 9.06 14.23
N PHE A 217 13.13 8.60 13.33
CA PHE A 217 14.58 8.45 13.54
C PHE A 217 15.40 9.50 12.77
N ASN A 218 14.76 10.51 12.16
CA ASN A 218 15.38 11.49 11.25
C ASN A 218 16.05 10.83 10.03
N GLN A 219 15.45 9.76 9.51
CA GLN A 219 15.97 8.95 8.41
C GLN A 219 14.97 8.84 7.24
N ALA A 220 14.05 9.80 7.08
CA ALA A 220 13.00 9.75 6.06
C ALA A 220 13.55 9.50 4.64
N ASP A 221 14.70 10.09 4.29
CA ASP A 221 15.33 9.92 2.97
C ASP A 221 15.74 8.47 2.66
N GLU A 222 15.94 7.64 3.69
CA GLU A 222 16.29 6.23 3.52
C GLU A 222 15.12 5.38 3.00
N ALA A 223 13.88 5.87 3.08
CA ALA A 223 12.73 5.19 2.50
C ALA A 223 12.87 5.00 0.97
N ARG A 224 13.64 5.88 0.31
CA ARG A 224 13.93 5.80 -1.12
C ARG A 224 14.66 4.52 -1.52
N SER A 225 15.42 3.91 -0.61
CA SER A 225 16.12 2.65 -0.88
C SER A 225 15.18 1.45 -0.97
N LEU A 226 13.88 1.63 -0.74
CA LEU A 226 12.84 0.59 -0.76
C LEU A 226 11.93 0.73 -1.98
N HIS A 227 12.13 1.77 -2.80
CA HIS A 227 11.28 2.05 -3.96
C HIS A 227 11.36 0.97 -5.04
N ASP A 228 12.43 0.18 -5.09
CA ASP A 228 12.56 -0.95 -6.00
C ASP A 228 11.60 -2.09 -5.65
N LEU A 229 11.47 -2.43 -4.36
CA LEU A 229 10.47 -3.35 -3.85
C LEU A 229 9.06 -2.81 -4.08
N ALA A 230 8.85 -1.52 -3.80
CA ALA A 230 7.56 -0.85 -4.04
C ALA A 230 7.15 -0.93 -5.52
N ALA A 231 8.05 -0.59 -6.43
CA ALA A 231 7.78 -0.65 -7.86
C ALA A 231 7.42 -2.07 -8.32
N LEU A 232 8.10 -3.09 -7.80
CA LEU A 232 7.81 -4.48 -8.13
C LEU A 232 6.41 -4.91 -7.66
N GLY A 233 6.04 -4.61 -6.41
CA GLY A 233 4.71 -4.94 -5.88
C GLY A 233 3.60 -4.16 -6.60
N ILE A 234 3.78 -2.85 -6.79
CA ILE A 234 2.81 -1.98 -7.50
C ILE A 234 2.52 -2.49 -8.91
N ILE A 235 3.55 -2.87 -9.67
CA ILE A 235 3.37 -3.40 -11.03
C ILE A 235 2.70 -4.78 -10.99
N ALA A 236 3.08 -5.64 -10.04
CA ALA A 236 2.54 -7.00 -9.94
C ALA A 236 1.07 -7.03 -9.49
N ASP A 237 0.66 -6.08 -8.66
CA ASP A 237 -0.73 -5.92 -8.22
C ASP A 237 -1.63 -5.23 -9.25
N ILE A 238 -1.03 -4.74 -10.36
CA ILE A 238 -1.76 -4.00 -11.41
C ILE A 238 -2.47 -2.78 -10.80
N ALA A 239 -1.84 -2.15 -9.82
CA ALA A 239 -2.35 -0.93 -9.21
C ALA A 239 -2.35 0.21 -10.24
N ASP A 240 -3.33 1.11 -10.10
CA ASP A 240 -3.45 2.25 -11.01
C ASP A 240 -2.26 3.20 -10.83
N LEU A 241 -1.55 3.45 -11.95
CA LEU A 241 -0.46 4.42 -12.04
C LEU A 241 -1.03 5.72 -12.60
N HIS A 242 -1.33 6.68 -11.73
CA HIS A 242 -1.81 8.02 -12.09
C HIS A 242 -0.74 9.09 -11.88
#